data_AF-A0A3D2FJG8-F1
#
_entry.id   AF-A0A3D2FJG8-F1
#
_cell.length_a   1.000
_cell.length_b   1.000
_cell.length_c   1.000
_cell.angle_alpha   90.00
_cell.angle_beta   90.00
_cell.angle_gamma   90.00
#
_symmetry.space_group_name_H-M   'P 1'
#
loop_
_entity.id
_entity.type
_entity.pdbx_description
1 polymer ?
#
loop_
_entity_poly.entity_id
_entity_poly.type
_entity_poly.pdbx_seq_one_letter_code
_entity_poly.pdbx_strand_id
1 'polypeptide(L)'
;MKKKKPLRVPVTNGLKDIYAMDMHTAYQAACMGCFSVDTFGRLAAAISVVRSALEQKHTRIEGAIETLDAAITTLLAVRYRGDTTDVWEITESERPSVMAGIDMAEQCIGTLDVALLALTADMLLSSVSGLQA
;
A
#
# COMPACT_ATOMS: atom_id res chain seq x y z
N MET A 1 27.60 25.76 -2.49
CA MET A 1 27.41 24.58 -3.37
C MET A 1 25.92 24.42 -3.66
N LYS A 2 25.48 24.46 -4.93
CA LYS A 2 24.08 24.17 -5.27
C LYS A 2 23.85 22.66 -5.04
N LYS A 3 23.03 22.28 -4.06
CA LYS A 3 22.62 20.89 -3.87
C LYS A 3 21.99 20.42 -5.19
N LYS A 4 22.61 19.44 -5.85
CA LYS A 4 22.04 18.84 -7.06
C LYS A 4 20.66 18.30 -6.67
N LYS A 5 19.61 18.74 -7.37
CA LYS A 5 18.29 18.15 -7.20
C LYS A 5 18.40 16.67 -7.56
N PRO A 6 17.93 15.74 -6.72
CA PRO A 6 17.96 14.32 -7.04
C PRO A 6 17.24 14.08 -8.37
N LEU A 7 17.81 13.20 -9.19
CA LEU A 7 17.24 12.84 -10.49
C LEU A 7 15.88 12.18 -10.24
N ARG A 8 14.82 12.70 -10.89
CA ARG A 8 13.49 12.11 -10.79
C ARG A 8 13.37 10.96 -11.80
N VAL A 9 13.25 9.74 -11.31
CA VAL A 9 12.98 8.54 -12.11
C VAL A 9 11.48 8.21 -12.01
N PRO A 10 10.69 8.43 -13.08
CA PRO A 10 9.27 8.14 -13.04
C PRO A 10 9.02 6.63 -12.92
N VAL A 11 7.90 6.28 -12.28
CA VAL A 11 7.39 4.90 -12.26
C VAL A 11 6.96 4.51 -13.69
N THR A 12 7.55 3.45 -14.22
CA THR A 12 7.22 2.91 -15.55
C THR A 12 5.89 2.17 -15.50
N ASN A 13 5.19 2.06 -16.63
CA ASN A 13 3.91 1.33 -16.69
C ASN A 13 4.06 -0.12 -16.20
N GLY A 14 5.14 -0.82 -16.57
CA GLY A 14 5.37 -2.19 -16.09
C GLY A 14 5.49 -2.28 -14.56
N LEU A 15 6.08 -1.29 -13.88
CA LEU A 15 6.13 -1.27 -12.42
C LEU A 15 4.75 -0.97 -11.80
N LYS A 16 3.94 -0.12 -12.46
CA LYS A 16 2.54 0.09 -12.04
C LYS A 16 1.74 -1.18 -12.15
N ASP A 17 1.88 -1.90 -13.26
CA ASP A 17 1.14 -3.13 -13.53
C ASP A 17 1.48 -4.22 -12.51
N ILE A 18 2.76 -4.34 -12.11
CA ILE A 18 3.17 -5.26 -11.04
C ILE A 18 2.53 -4.88 -9.70
N TYR A 19 2.55 -3.59 -9.35
CA TYR A 19 1.93 -3.11 -8.10
C TYR A 19 0.42 -3.35 -8.07
N ALA A 20 -0.25 -3.03 -9.18
CA ALA A 20 -1.67 -3.25 -9.38
C ALA A 20 -2.00 -4.74 -9.27
N MET A 21 -1.21 -5.59 -9.93
CA MET A 21 -1.36 -7.04 -9.87
C MET A 21 -1.20 -7.57 -8.45
N ASP A 22 -0.19 -7.13 -7.69
CA ASP A 22 0.00 -7.58 -6.30
C ASP A 22 -1.21 -7.22 -5.41
N MET A 23 -1.75 -6.01 -5.54
CA MET A 23 -2.92 -5.57 -4.77
C MET A 23 -4.21 -6.29 -5.19
N HIS A 24 -4.52 -6.33 -6.49
CA HIS A 24 -5.73 -6.97 -7.00
C HIS A 24 -5.72 -8.49 -6.83
N THR A 25 -4.57 -9.16 -6.99
CA THR A 25 -4.47 -10.61 -6.76
C THR A 25 -4.76 -10.94 -5.30
N ALA A 26 -4.20 -10.17 -4.36
CA ALA A 26 -4.48 -10.34 -2.94
C ALA A 26 -5.96 -10.10 -2.60
N TYR A 27 -6.57 -9.06 -3.17
CA TYR A 27 -8.00 -8.79 -2.98
C TYR A 27 -8.90 -9.87 -3.58
N GLN A 28 -8.57 -10.40 -4.76
CA GLN A 28 -9.31 -11.51 -5.37
C GLN A 28 -9.18 -12.78 -4.53
N ALA A 29 -7.99 -13.08 -4.01
CA ALA A 29 -7.80 -14.18 -3.07
C ALA A 29 -8.70 -14.01 -1.82
N ALA A 30 -8.83 -12.78 -1.31
CA ALA A 30 -9.76 -12.47 -0.22
C ALA A 30 -11.22 -12.73 -0.58
N CYS A 31 -11.64 -12.33 -1.78
CA CYS A 31 -13.01 -12.57 -2.26
C CYS A 31 -13.34 -14.05 -2.45
N MET A 32 -12.34 -14.87 -2.78
CA MET A 32 -12.50 -16.32 -3.01
C MET A 32 -12.34 -17.16 -1.74
N GLY A 33 -12.09 -16.55 -0.57
CA GLY A 33 -11.81 -17.28 0.67
C GLY A 33 -10.43 -17.95 0.71
N CYS A 34 -9.52 -17.55 -0.18
CA CYS A 34 -8.13 -18.02 -0.24
C CYS A 34 -7.16 -17.00 0.36
N PHE A 35 -7.63 -16.15 1.29
CA PHE A 35 -6.80 -15.12 1.90
C PHE A 35 -5.91 -15.74 2.98
N SER A 36 -4.62 -15.44 2.91
CA SER A 36 -3.62 -15.81 3.90
C SER A 36 -2.93 -14.57 4.47
N VAL A 37 -2.20 -14.76 5.57
CA VAL A 37 -1.35 -13.72 6.18
C VAL A 37 -0.36 -13.13 5.17
N ASP A 38 0.16 -13.95 4.25
CA ASP A 38 1.11 -13.51 3.23
C ASP A 38 0.43 -12.60 2.19
N THR A 39 -0.74 -13.01 1.69
CA THR A 39 -1.51 -12.18 0.74
C THR A 39 -1.99 -10.88 1.40
N PHE A 40 -2.38 -10.94 2.67
CA PHE A 40 -2.71 -9.76 3.46
C PHE A 40 -1.50 -8.82 3.57
N GLY A 41 -0.34 -9.37 3.96
CA GLY A 41 0.89 -8.61 4.15
C GLY A 41 1.30 -7.86 2.89
N ARG A 42 1.20 -8.49 1.71
CA ARG A 42 1.48 -7.84 0.42
C ARG A 42 0.56 -6.66 0.14
N LEU A 43 -0.75 -6.86 0.30
CA LEU A 43 -1.76 -5.81 0.08
C LEU A 43 -1.56 -4.64 1.04
N ALA A 44 -1.45 -4.93 2.33
CA ALA A 44 -1.27 -3.93 3.37
C ALA A 44 0.04 -3.16 3.20
N ALA A 45 1.13 -3.84 2.84
CA ALA A 45 2.41 -3.19 2.55
C ALA A 45 2.32 -2.25 1.35
N ALA A 46 1.74 -2.70 0.23
CA ALA A 46 1.61 -1.89 -0.98
C ALA A 46 0.84 -0.58 -0.70
N ILE A 47 -0.32 -0.67 -0.05
CA ILE A 47 -1.13 0.52 0.31
C ILE A 47 -0.35 1.43 1.28
N SER A 48 0.31 0.86 2.29
CA SER A 48 1.06 1.63 3.29
C SER A 48 2.27 2.36 2.70
N VAL A 49 2.98 1.73 1.76
CA VAL A 49 4.11 2.36 1.03
C VAL A 49 3.63 3.54 0.21
N VAL A 50 2.55 3.38 -0.57
CA VAL A 50 2.01 4.47 -1.39
C VAL A 50 1.54 5.62 -0.50
N ARG A 51 0.77 5.34 0.56
CA ARG A 51 0.33 6.35 1.53
C ARG A 51 1.51 7.13 2.11
N SER A 52 2.53 6.42 2.61
CA SER A 52 3.69 7.03 3.26
C SER A 52 4.57 7.83 2.27
N ALA A 53 4.62 7.41 1.01
CA ALA A 53 5.32 8.13 -0.04
C ALA A 53 4.58 9.44 -0.42
N LEU A 54 3.25 9.44 -0.41
CA LEU A 54 2.43 10.64 -0.68
C LEU A 54 2.55 11.68 0.44
N GLU A 55 2.71 11.26 1.69
CA GLU A 55 2.92 12.19 2.81
C GLU A 55 4.24 12.96 2.66
N GLN A 56 5.29 12.27 2.22
CA GLN A 56 6.59 12.88 1.92
C GLN A 56 6.56 13.80 0.69
N LYS A 57 5.60 13.58 -0.21
CA LYS A 57 5.51 14.27 -1.50
C LYS A 57 4.09 14.75 -1.70
N HIS A 58 3.81 15.99 -1.27
CA HIS A 58 2.50 16.64 -1.35
C HIS A 58 1.75 16.23 -2.63
N THR A 59 0.77 15.35 -2.47
CA THR A 59 -0.02 14.81 -3.57
C THR A 59 -0.94 15.88 -4.13
N ARG A 60 -1.21 15.81 -5.43
CA ARG A 60 -2.20 16.66 -6.10
C ARG A 60 -3.54 15.95 -6.28
N ILE A 61 -3.63 14.69 -5.86
CA ILE A 61 -4.86 13.91 -5.92
C ILE A 61 -5.64 14.18 -4.63
N GLU A 62 -6.77 14.84 -4.79
CA GLU A 62 -7.68 15.20 -3.70
C GLU A 62 -8.21 13.94 -3.01
N GLY A 63 -8.28 13.96 -1.68
CA GLY A 63 -8.76 12.82 -0.89
C GLY A 63 -7.87 11.58 -0.86
N ALA A 64 -6.69 11.61 -1.50
CA ALA A 64 -5.84 10.41 -1.61
C ALA A 64 -5.37 9.88 -0.25
N ILE A 65 -4.84 10.75 0.61
CA ILE A 65 -4.38 10.35 1.95
C ILE A 65 -5.53 9.82 2.78
N GLU A 66 -6.68 10.51 2.79
CA GLU A 66 -7.87 10.09 3.54
C GLU A 66 -8.40 8.73 3.09
N THR A 67 -8.49 8.51 1.77
CA THR A 67 -8.93 7.22 1.21
C THR A 67 -7.97 6.09 1.58
N LEU A 68 -6.66 6.34 1.52
CA LEU A 68 -5.66 5.34 1.88
C LEU A 68 -5.65 5.08 3.40
N ASP A 69 -5.84 6.11 4.24
CA ASP A 69 -5.93 5.96 5.69
C ASP A 69 -7.18 5.17 6.12
N ALA A 70 -8.32 5.37 5.43
CA ALA A 70 -9.53 4.58 5.63
C ALA A 70 -9.29 3.10 5.29
N ALA A 71 -8.65 2.82 4.14
CA ALA A 71 -8.31 1.46 3.75
C ALA A 71 -7.33 0.80 4.73
N ILE A 72 -6.30 1.51 5.19
CA ILE A 72 -5.36 1.03 6.21
C ILE A 72 -6.10 0.71 7.52
N THR A 73 -7.03 1.57 7.94
CA THR A 73 -7.85 1.33 9.14
C THR A 73 -8.66 0.05 9.02
N THR A 74 -9.29 -0.18 7.86
CA THR A 74 -9.97 -1.44 7.56
C THR A 74 -9.02 -2.63 7.62
N LEU A 75 -7.83 -2.53 7.01
CA LEU A 75 -6.84 -3.61 7.03
C LEU A 75 -6.28 -3.89 8.42
N LEU A 76 -6.18 -2.88 9.30
CA LEU A 76 -5.82 -3.07 10.70
C LEU A 76 -6.90 -3.85 11.47
N ALA A 77 -8.19 -3.60 11.20
CA ALA A 77 -9.28 -4.39 11.77
C ALA A 77 -9.26 -5.84 11.27
N VAL A 78 -9.00 -6.04 9.97
CA VAL A 78 -8.80 -7.37 9.37
C VAL A 78 -7.62 -8.09 10.02
N ARG A 79 -6.48 -7.40 10.19
CA ARG A 79 -5.31 -7.94 10.88
C ARG A 79 -5.63 -8.36 12.30
N TYR A 80 -6.26 -7.48 13.08
CA TYR A 80 -6.61 -7.79 14.46
C TYR A 80 -7.49 -9.04 14.54
N ARG A 81 -8.46 -9.18 13.64
CA ARG A 81 -9.28 -10.40 13.53
C ARG A 81 -8.41 -11.61 13.16
N GLY A 82 -7.61 -11.53 12.10
CA GLY A 82 -6.70 -12.61 11.68
C GLY A 82 -5.74 -13.05 12.77
N ASP A 83 -5.11 -12.11 13.49
CA ASP A 83 -4.16 -12.38 14.57
C ASP A 83 -4.84 -13.01 15.80
N THR A 84 -6.14 -12.78 16.01
CA THR A 84 -6.88 -13.29 17.19
C THR A 84 -7.66 -14.57 16.93
N THR A 85 -8.16 -14.77 15.71
CA THR A 85 -9.01 -15.92 15.35
C THR A 85 -8.34 -16.89 14.39
N ASP A 86 -7.17 -16.55 13.83
CA ASP A 86 -6.50 -17.24 12.72
C ASP A 86 -7.33 -17.28 11.42
N VAL A 87 -8.41 -16.47 11.35
CA VAL A 87 -9.27 -16.35 10.17
C VAL A 87 -8.91 -15.06 9.43
N TRP A 88 -8.19 -15.24 8.32
CA TRP A 88 -7.86 -14.16 7.41
C TRP A 88 -8.97 -13.99 6.39
N GLU A 89 -9.77 -12.92 6.53
CA GLU A 89 -10.85 -12.62 5.60
C GLU A 89 -11.10 -11.12 5.48
N ILE A 90 -11.53 -10.69 4.29
CA ILE A 90 -12.12 -9.36 4.06
C ILE A 90 -13.61 -9.56 3.84
N THR A 91 -14.41 -9.15 4.82
CA THR A 91 -15.87 -9.28 4.79
C THR A 91 -16.48 -8.42 3.68
N GLU A 92 -17.71 -8.73 3.27
CA GLU A 92 -18.40 -7.97 2.23
C GLU A 92 -18.55 -6.48 2.56
N SER A 93 -18.76 -6.15 3.84
CA SER A 93 -18.82 -4.75 4.30
C SER A 93 -17.48 -4.02 4.27
N GLU A 94 -16.36 -4.75 4.33
CA GLU A 94 -15.01 -4.17 4.32
C GLU A 94 -14.47 -3.99 2.90
N ARG A 95 -14.94 -4.82 1.95
CA ARG A 95 -14.52 -4.82 0.53
C ARG A 95 -14.52 -3.43 -0.13
N PRO A 96 -15.57 -2.59 0.01
CA PRO A 96 -15.58 -1.27 -0.64
C PRO A 96 -14.43 -0.37 -0.19
N SER A 97 -14.10 -0.38 1.11
CA SER A 97 -13.00 0.41 1.66
C SER A 97 -11.65 -0.05 1.10
N VAL A 98 -11.43 -1.38 1.08
CA VAL A 98 -10.18 -1.96 0.56
C VAL A 98 -10.04 -1.68 -0.94
N MET A 99 -11.10 -1.88 -1.73
CA MET A 99 -11.07 -1.62 -3.18
C MET A 99 -10.79 -0.14 -3.47
N ALA A 100 -11.45 0.78 -2.77
CA ALA A 100 -11.19 2.21 -2.91
C ALA A 100 -9.72 2.56 -2.60
N GLY A 101 -9.14 1.91 -1.59
CA GLY A 101 -7.71 2.02 -1.28
C GLY A 101 -6.80 1.54 -2.41
N ILE A 102 -7.12 0.39 -3.03
CA ILE A 102 -6.38 -0.16 -4.18
C ILE A 102 -6.44 0.82 -5.36
N ASP A 103 -7.64 1.22 -5.76
CA ASP A 103 -7.86 2.15 -6.89
C ASP A 103 -7.10 3.47 -6.66
N MET A 104 -7.15 4.00 -5.44
CA MET A 104 -6.44 5.22 -5.08
C MET A 104 -4.91 5.03 -5.10
N ALA A 105 -4.41 3.89 -4.60
CA ALA A 105 -2.99 3.60 -4.60
C ALA A 105 -2.44 3.51 -6.03
N GLU A 106 -3.17 2.89 -6.96
CA GLU A 106 -2.82 2.82 -8.37
C GLU A 106 -2.81 4.17 -9.06
N GLN A 107 -3.81 5.02 -8.80
CA GLN A 107 -3.82 6.38 -9.34
C GLN A 107 -2.62 7.18 -8.82
N CYS A 108 -2.29 7.01 -7.54
CA CYS A 108 -1.20 7.72 -6.88
C CYS A 108 0.18 7.26 -7.35
N ILE A 109 0.38 5.97 -7.60
CA ILE A 109 1.70 5.40 -7.93
C ILE A 109 2.32 6.07 -9.16
N GLY A 110 1.50 6.45 -10.14
CA GLY A 110 1.95 7.14 -11.35
C GLY A 110 2.48 8.56 -11.12
N THR A 111 2.21 9.16 -9.96
CA THR A 111 2.69 10.49 -9.59
C THR A 111 3.99 10.44 -8.77
N LEU A 112 4.33 9.26 -8.25
CA LEU A 112 5.48 9.02 -7.39
C LEU A 112 6.76 8.79 -8.21
N ASP A 113 7.87 8.61 -7.50
CA ASP A 113 9.19 8.32 -8.04
C ASP A 113 9.65 6.95 -7.53
N VAL A 114 10.31 6.16 -8.37
CA VAL A 114 10.78 4.82 -7.99
C VAL A 114 11.70 4.85 -6.78
N ALA A 115 12.61 5.83 -6.71
CA ALA A 115 13.54 5.97 -5.59
C ALA A 115 12.81 6.29 -4.29
N LEU A 116 11.73 7.08 -4.36
CA LEU A 116 10.91 7.40 -3.19
C LEU A 116 10.13 6.17 -2.70
N LEU A 117 9.56 5.39 -3.62
CA LEU A 117 8.84 4.16 -3.27
C LEU A 117 9.77 3.14 -2.60
N ALA A 118 10.95 2.91 -3.17
CA ALA A 118 11.95 2.00 -2.61
C ALA A 118 12.41 2.45 -1.22
N LEU A 119 12.80 3.73 -1.07
CA LEU A 119 13.22 4.29 0.21
C LEU A 119 12.10 4.21 1.26
N THR A 120 10.85 4.43 0.86
CA THR A 120 9.70 4.33 1.76
C THR A 120 9.45 2.90 2.20
N ALA A 121 9.56 1.93 1.28
CA ALA A 121 9.46 0.51 1.62
C ALA A 121 10.55 0.08 2.61
N ASP A 122 11.80 0.50 2.38
CA ASP A 122 12.93 0.19 3.27
C ASP A 122 12.75 0.80 4.65
N MET A 123 12.29 2.06 4.74
CA MET A 123 12.00 2.71 6.02
C MET A 123 10.90 1.98 6.79
N LEU A 124 9.81 1.62 6.11
CA LEU A 124 8.71 0.88 6.73
C LEU A 124 9.17 -0.49 7.20
N LEU A 125 9.92 -1.23 6.37
CA LEU A 125 10.47 -2.53 6.74
C LEU A 125 11.38 -2.43 7.97
N SER A 126 12.26 -1.43 8.01
CA SER A 126 13.16 -1.18 9.15
C SER A 126 12.38 -0.90 10.43
N SER A 127 11.29 -0.13 10.34
CA SER A 127 10.43 0.19 11.48
C SER A 127 9.71 -1.03 12.06
N VAL A 128 9.33 -1.98 11.21
CA VAL A 128 8.64 -3.23 11.62
C VAL A 128 9.64 -4.27 12.13
N SER A 129 10.85 -4.32 11.57
CA SER A 129 11.88 -5.31 11.91
C SER A 129 12.61 -5.00 13.22
N GLY A 130 12.42 -3.83 13.81
CA GLY A 130 13.19 -3.36 14.97
C GLY A 130 14.66 -3.07 14.67
N LEU A 131 15.08 -3.15 13.40
CA LEU A 131 16.39 -2.74 12.92
C LEU A 131 16.38 -1.22 12.75
N GLN A 132 16.54 -0.50 13.86
CA GLN A 132 16.97 0.90 13.79
C GLN A 132 18.44 0.90 13.35
N ALA A 133 18.71 1.48 12.17
CA ALA A 133 20.06 1.78 11.71
C ALA A 133 20.71 2.88 12.56
#